data_AF-A0A9Q1J2S9-F1
#
_entry.id   AF-A0A9Q1J2S9-F1
#
_cell.length_a   1.000
_cell.length_b   1.000
_cell.length_c   1.000
_cell.angle_alpha   90.00
_cell.angle_beta   90.00
_cell.angle_gamma   90.00
#
_symmetry.space_group_name_H-M   'P 1'
#
loop_
_entity.id
_entity.type
_entity.pdbx_description
1 polymer ?
#
loop_
_entity_poly.entity_id
_entity_poly.type
_entity_poly.pdbx_seq_one_letter_code
_entity_poly.pdbx_strand_id
1 'polypeptide(L)'
;MAAPGPGEYFSVGSHVSCLTCLGQRLHGEVVAFDYQSKMLTLKCASSTSLNVSKLANRARTEKEDKLSQAYAISAGVSVEGQQLFQTIHKTIKDCKWQEKNIIVMDDVVISPPYQVEKLQRQRGQCCKSCTQNS
;
A
#
# COMPACT_ATOMS: atom_id res chain seq x y z
N MET A 1 -8.90 23.90 48.55
CA MET A 1 -8.78 23.00 47.38
C MET A 1 -7.69 22.01 47.72
N ALA A 2 -8.03 20.74 47.93
CA ALA A 2 -7.09 19.74 48.44
C ALA A 2 -6.07 19.36 47.36
N ALA A 3 -4.78 19.34 47.70
CA ALA A 3 -3.73 18.83 46.83
C ALA A 3 -3.90 17.30 46.69
N PRO A 4 -3.74 16.72 45.49
CA PRO A 4 -3.80 15.27 45.30
C PRO A 4 -2.68 14.59 46.10
N GLY A 5 -3.01 13.50 46.78
CA GLY A 5 -2.07 12.73 47.59
C GLY A 5 -1.00 12.03 46.75
N PRO A 6 0.14 11.65 47.36
CA PRO A 6 1.21 10.94 46.66
C PRO A 6 0.71 9.57 46.18
N GLY A 7 0.50 9.41 44.87
CA GLY A 7 0.06 8.16 44.25
C GLY A 7 -0.97 8.29 43.14
N GLU A 8 -1.62 9.45 43.01
CA GLU A 8 -2.64 9.70 41.98
C GLU A 8 -2.02 10.37 40.75
N TYR A 9 -1.34 9.59 39.90
CA TYR A 9 -0.67 10.13 38.71
C TYR A 9 -1.68 10.60 37.65
N PHE A 10 -2.80 9.87 37.49
CA PHE A 10 -3.87 10.19 36.56
C PHE A 10 -5.21 9.65 37.07
N SER A 11 -6.12 10.52 37.49
CA SER A 11 -7.50 10.13 37.81
C SER A 11 -8.29 9.94 36.52
N VAL A 12 -9.09 8.86 36.43
CA VAL A 12 -10.05 8.68 35.33
C VAL A 12 -11.02 9.86 35.30
N GLY A 13 -11.25 10.43 34.10
CA GLY A 13 -12.05 11.64 33.87
C GLY A 13 -11.24 12.94 33.87
N SER A 14 -9.98 12.93 34.30
CA SER A 14 -9.12 14.11 34.22
C SER A 14 -8.71 14.41 32.78
N HIS A 15 -8.62 15.69 32.43
CA HIS A 15 -8.04 16.12 31.15
C HIS A 15 -6.55 16.31 31.31
N VAL A 16 -5.77 15.62 30.48
CA VAL A 16 -4.30 15.68 30.52
C VAL A 16 -3.75 16.09 29.17
N SER A 17 -2.62 16.80 29.22
CA SER A 17 -1.84 17.18 28.05
C SER A 17 -0.47 16.54 28.13
N CYS A 18 -0.13 15.70 27.17
CA CYS A 18 1.14 14.97 27.11
C CYS A 18 1.98 15.47 25.92
N LEU A 19 3.30 15.56 26.08
CA LEU A 19 4.23 15.82 24.98
C LEU A 19 4.90 14.50 24.58
N THR A 20 4.84 14.12 23.31
CA THR A 20 5.58 12.96 22.81
C THR A 20 7.06 13.31 22.65
N CYS A 21 7.93 12.30 22.55
CA CYS A 21 9.35 12.48 22.23
C CYS A 21 9.60 13.17 20.87
N LEU A 22 8.58 13.23 20.02
CA LEU A 22 8.59 13.92 18.73
C LEU A 22 8.07 15.38 18.83
N GLY A 23 7.84 15.87 20.05
CA GLY A 23 7.34 17.23 20.29
C GLY A 23 5.84 17.42 19.99
N GLN A 24 5.09 16.34 19.75
CA GLN A 24 3.66 16.43 19.51
C GLN A 24 2.90 16.51 20.83
N ARG A 25 2.01 17.49 20.96
CA ARG A 25 1.16 17.64 22.15
C ARG A 25 -0.16 16.90 21.95
N LEU A 26 -0.42 15.91 22.79
CA LEU A 26 -1.66 15.15 22.85
C LEU A 26 -2.52 15.68 24.00
N HIS A 27 -3.79 15.96 23.74
CA HIS A 27 -4.74 16.40 24.76
C HIS A 27 -5.93 15.45 24.80
N GLY A 28 -6.24 14.90 25.97
CA GLY A 28 -7.32 13.94 26.09
C GLY A 28 -7.78 13.70 27.51
N GLU A 29 -8.97 13.14 27.62
CA GLU A 29 -9.56 12.70 28.89
C GLU A 29 -9.00 11.32 29.25
N VAL A 30 -8.58 11.12 30.50
CA VAL A 30 -8.09 9.84 30.99
C VAL A 30 -9.26 8.86 31.09
N VAL A 31 -9.25 7.81 30.28
CA VAL A 31 -10.29 6.76 30.30
C VAL A 31 -9.91 5.61 31.21
N ALA A 32 -8.62 5.28 31.23
CA ALA A 32 -8.07 4.21 32.07
C ALA A 32 -6.58 4.43 32.30
N PHE A 33 -6.09 3.99 33.46
CA PHE A 33 -4.67 3.90 33.76
C PHE A 33 -4.37 2.56 34.40
N ASP A 34 -3.49 1.77 33.79
CA ASP A 34 -3.00 0.52 34.36
C ASP A 34 -1.68 0.73 35.09
N TYR A 35 -1.67 0.42 36.38
CA TYR A 35 -0.53 0.66 37.25
C TYR A 35 0.64 -0.31 37.01
N GLN A 36 0.34 -1.55 36.58
CA GLN A 36 1.35 -2.60 36.37
C GLN A 36 2.19 -2.30 35.12
N SER A 37 1.51 -1.95 34.03
CA SER A 37 2.12 -1.71 32.72
C SER A 37 2.46 -0.24 32.47
N LYS A 38 2.10 0.66 33.41
CA LYS A 38 2.18 2.13 33.25
C LYS A 38 1.48 2.62 31.97
N MET A 39 0.40 1.94 31.60
CA MET A 39 -0.34 2.23 30.38
C MET A 39 -1.43 3.25 30.67
N LEU A 40 -1.36 4.40 30.01
CA LEU A 40 -2.37 5.46 30.09
C LEU A 40 -3.21 5.47 28.81
N THR A 41 -4.53 5.31 28.96
CA THR A 41 -5.48 5.38 27.84
C THR A 41 -6.19 6.72 27.86
N LEU A 42 -6.05 7.47 26.78
CA LEU A 42 -6.64 8.80 26.62
C LEU A 42 -7.71 8.80 25.53
N LYS A 43 -8.88 9.36 25.84
CA LYS A 43 -9.86 9.79 24.84
C LYS A 43 -9.43 11.15 24.32
N CYS A 44 -8.70 11.14 23.22
CA CYS A 44 -8.25 12.35 22.56
C CYS A 44 -9.42 13.00 21.80
N ALA A 45 -9.83 14.20 22.18
CA ALA A 45 -10.81 14.99 21.42
C ALA A 45 -10.19 15.61 20.16
N SER A 46 -8.86 15.56 20.03
CA SER A 46 -8.19 16.02 18.80
C SER A 46 -8.49 15.00 17.70
N SER A 47 -9.28 15.43 16.72
CA SER A 47 -9.25 14.88 15.39
C SER A 47 -7.88 15.18 14.77
N THR A 48 -6.81 14.54 15.28
CA THR A 48 -5.67 14.31 14.40
C THR A 48 -6.22 13.37 13.35
N SER A 49 -6.58 13.91 12.20
CA SER A 49 -6.87 13.15 11.00
C SER A 49 -5.58 12.43 10.60
N LEU A 50 -5.19 11.43 11.37
CA LEU A 50 -4.43 10.30 10.86
C LEU A 50 -5.26 9.86 9.67
N ASN A 51 -4.74 10.10 8.47
CA ASN A 51 -5.45 9.80 7.25
C ASN A 51 -5.54 8.27 7.20
N VAL A 52 -6.58 7.70 7.82
CA VAL A 52 -6.82 6.27 7.94
C VAL A 52 -6.80 5.64 6.55
N SER A 53 -7.26 6.39 5.54
CA SER A 53 -7.15 6.07 4.12
C SER A 53 -5.71 5.83 3.65
N LYS A 54 -4.72 6.65 4.04
CA LYS A 54 -3.31 6.41 3.67
C LYS A 54 -2.72 5.19 4.37
N LEU A 55 -3.10 4.94 5.62
CA LEU A 55 -2.67 3.76 6.36
C LEU A 55 -3.30 2.48 5.81
N ALA A 56 -4.61 2.49 5.55
CA ALA A 56 -5.35 1.40 4.96
C ALA A 56 -4.86 1.08 3.54
N ASN A 57 -4.50 2.09 2.75
CA ASN A 57 -3.94 1.88 1.41
C ASN A 57 -2.58 1.17 1.46
N ARG A 58 -1.68 1.51 2.39
CA ARG A 58 -0.40 0.78 2.55
C ARG A 58 -0.62 -0.68 2.93
N ALA A 59 -1.50 -0.94 3.89
CA ALA A 59 -1.82 -2.29 4.32
C ALA A 59 -2.44 -3.15 3.19
N ARG A 60 -3.20 -2.54 2.28
CA ARG A 60 -3.81 -3.22 1.12
C ARG A 60 -2.81 -3.48 0.00
N THR A 61 -1.96 -2.52 -0.33
CA THR A 61 -0.95 -2.65 -1.41
C THR A 61 0.01 -3.81 -1.14
N GLU A 62 0.51 -3.94 0.10
CA GLU A 62 1.42 -5.05 0.47
C GLU A 62 0.77 -6.43 0.32
N LYS A 63 -0.55 -6.50 0.59
CA LYS A 63 -1.31 -7.74 0.45
C LYS A 63 -1.46 -8.12 -1.02
N GLU A 64 -1.77 -7.16 -1.88
CA GLU A 64 -1.97 -7.39 -3.31
C GLU A 64 -0.64 -7.72 -4.02
N ASP A 65 0.45 -7.03 -3.68
CA ASP A 65 1.79 -7.32 -4.19
C ASP A 65 2.24 -8.74 -3.84
N LYS A 66 2.00 -9.18 -2.58
CA LYS A 66 2.34 -10.54 -2.13
C LYS A 66 1.52 -11.61 -2.85
N LEU A 67 0.23 -11.37 -3.06
CA LEU A 67 -0.64 -12.30 -3.79
C LEU A 67 -0.24 -12.41 -5.25
N SER A 68 0.04 -11.28 -5.89
CA SER A 68 0.53 -11.22 -7.27
C SER A 68 1.87 -11.95 -7.44
N GLN A 69 2.81 -11.74 -6.52
CA GLN A 69 4.11 -12.41 -6.54
C GLN A 69 3.98 -13.92 -6.33
N ALA A 70 3.14 -14.37 -5.39
CA ALA A 70 2.88 -15.79 -5.15
C ALA A 70 2.24 -16.45 -6.36
N TYR A 71 1.32 -15.75 -7.02
CA TYR A 71 0.70 -16.22 -8.27
C TYR A 71 1.71 -16.36 -9.41
N ALA A 72 2.59 -15.37 -9.61
CA ALA A 72 3.60 -15.44 -10.66
C ALA A 72 4.56 -16.64 -10.45
N ILE A 73 4.94 -16.90 -9.20
CA ILE A 73 5.76 -18.06 -8.84
C ILE A 73 5.02 -19.37 -9.11
N SER A 74 3.76 -19.48 -8.70
CA SER A 74 2.97 -20.71 -8.91
C SER A 74 2.66 -20.97 -10.39
N ALA A 75 2.49 -19.91 -11.19
CA ALA A 75 2.33 -20.01 -12.64
C ALA A 75 3.64 -20.36 -13.37
N GLY A 76 4.79 -20.39 -12.68
CA GLY A 76 6.09 -20.68 -13.28
C GLY A 76 6.62 -19.55 -14.17
N VAL A 77 6.31 -18.30 -13.82
CA VAL A 77 6.82 -17.10 -14.50
C VAL A 77 8.31 -16.91 -14.15
N SER A 78 9.12 -16.57 -15.15
CA SER A 78 10.55 -16.34 -14.96
C SER A 78 10.82 -15.09 -14.10
N VAL A 79 12.02 -15.00 -13.49
CA VAL A 79 12.40 -13.86 -12.64
C VAL A 79 12.37 -12.55 -13.43
N GLU A 80 12.73 -12.58 -14.71
CA GLU A 80 12.68 -11.42 -15.61
C GLU A 80 11.23 -10.94 -15.79
N GLY A 81 10.28 -11.85 -15.95
CA GLY A 81 8.85 -11.52 -16.04
C GLY A 81 8.30 -10.91 -14.75
N GLN A 82 8.74 -11.43 -13.60
CA GLN A 82 8.38 -10.88 -12.29
C GLN A 82 8.92 -9.45 -12.11
N GLN A 83 10.18 -9.21 -12.48
CA GLN A 83 10.80 -7.88 -12.43
C GLN A 83 10.12 -6.89 -13.37
N LEU A 84 9.73 -7.34 -14.57
CA LEU A 84 8.99 -6.53 -15.52
C LEU A 84 7.63 -6.11 -14.96
N PHE A 85 6.86 -7.04 -14.39
CA PHE A 85 5.60 -6.74 -13.72
C PHE A 85 5.77 -5.73 -12.59
N GLN A 86 6.76 -5.93 -11.71
CA GLN A 86 7.02 -4.99 -10.60
C GLN A 86 7.35 -3.58 -11.11
N THR A 87 8.10 -3.48 -12.20
CA THR A 87 8.46 -2.19 -12.81
C THR A 87 7.24 -1.49 -13.37
N ILE A 88 6.39 -2.23 -14.10
CA ILE A 88 5.14 -1.71 -14.65
C ILE A 88 4.18 -1.31 -13.54
N HIS A 89 3.98 -2.16 -12.52
CA HIS A 89 3.04 -1.93 -11.40
C HIS A 89 3.40 -0.72 -10.53
N LYS A 90 4.68 -0.34 -10.49
CA LYS A 90 5.13 0.90 -9.82
C LYS A 90 4.66 2.15 -10.56
N THR A 91 4.60 2.11 -11.88
CA THR A 91 4.27 3.26 -12.73
C THR A 91 2.79 3.27 -13.14
N ILE A 92 2.18 2.10 -13.31
CA ILE A 92 0.80 1.91 -13.77
C ILE A 92 0.10 0.98 -12.77
N LYS A 93 -0.88 1.49 -12.04
CA LYS A 93 -1.61 0.72 -11.02
C LYS A 93 -2.59 -0.29 -11.61
N ASP A 94 -3.02 -0.06 -12.85
CA ASP A 94 -3.91 -0.96 -13.56
C ASP A 94 -3.11 -1.96 -14.39
N CYS A 95 -2.48 -2.91 -13.70
CA CYS A 95 -1.85 -4.05 -14.33
C CYS A 95 -2.12 -5.33 -13.52
N LYS A 96 -2.42 -6.41 -14.23
CA LYS A 96 -2.82 -7.70 -13.63
C LYS A 96 -2.18 -8.86 -14.35
N TRP A 97 -2.04 -9.97 -13.63
CA TRP A 97 -1.65 -11.23 -14.23
C TRP A 97 -2.87 -11.93 -14.83
N GLN A 98 -2.69 -12.49 -16.02
CA GLN A 98 -3.61 -13.43 -16.63
C GLN A 98 -2.79 -14.64 -17.10
N GLU A 99 -2.89 -15.77 -16.37
CA GLU A 99 -2.00 -16.92 -16.57
C GLU A 99 -0.52 -16.54 -16.42
N LYS A 100 0.22 -16.48 -17.52
CA LYS A 100 1.59 -15.98 -17.60
C LYS A 100 1.67 -14.59 -18.23
N ASN A 101 0.58 -14.02 -18.71
CA ASN A 101 0.58 -12.74 -19.40
C ASN A 101 0.42 -11.59 -18.41
N ILE A 102 1.08 -10.47 -18.68
CA ILE A 102 0.85 -9.20 -17.97
C ILE A 102 -0.12 -8.39 -18.82
N ILE A 103 -1.28 -8.05 -18.25
CA ILE A 103 -2.28 -7.20 -18.87
C ILE A 103 -2.15 -5.80 -18.28
N VAL A 104 -1.93 -4.80 -19.12
CA VAL A 104 -1.78 -3.40 -18.72
C VAL A 104 -2.91 -2.59 -19.35
N MET A 105 -3.70 -1.89 -18.52
CA MET A 105 -4.85 -1.08 -18.96
C MET A 105 -5.87 -1.85 -19.83
N ASP A 106 -5.98 -3.18 -19.64
CA ASP A 106 -6.84 -4.10 -20.41
C ASP A 106 -6.56 -4.21 -21.94
N ASP A 107 -5.81 -3.28 -22.53
CA ASP A 107 -5.53 -3.23 -23.97
C ASP A 107 -4.16 -3.80 -24.34
N VAL A 108 -3.20 -3.81 -23.41
CA VAL A 108 -1.82 -4.21 -23.69
C VAL A 108 -1.51 -5.55 -23.02
N VAL A 109 -1.21 -6.56 -23.82
CA VAL A 109 -0.85 -7.91 -23.37
C VAL A 109 0.64 -8.16 -23.58
N ILE A 110 1.35 -8.51 -22.51
CA ILE A 110 2.77 -8.88 -22.55
C ILE A 110 2.89 -10.35 -22.17
N SER A 111 3.14 -11.20 -23.16
CA SER A 111 3.30 -12.65 -23.00
C SER A 111 4.78 -13.04 -22.91
N PRO A 112 5.11 -14.21 -22.32
CA PRO A 112 6.44 -14.79 -22.45
C PRO A 112 6.87 -14.93 -23.92
N PRO A 113 8.17 -14.84 -24.25
CA PRO A 113 9.29 -14.51 -23.37
C PRO A 113 9.37 -12.99 -23.13
N TYR A 114 9.46 -12.57 -21.86
CA TYR A 114 9.41 -11.16 -21.40
C TYR A 114 10.66 -10.32 -21.76
N GLN A 115 11.24 -10.57 -22.92
CA GLN A 115 12.44 -9.90 -23.42
C GLN A 115 12.06 -8.59 -24.11
N VAL A 116 12.79 -7.52 -23.78
CA VAL A 116 12.56 -6.16 -24.32
C VAL A 116 12.81 -6.11 -25.85
N GLU A 117 13.59 -7.04 -26.40
CA GLU A 117 13.95 -7.10 -27.83
C GLU A 117 12.87 -7.74 -28.74
N LYS A 118 11.81 -8.34 -28.18
CA LYS A 118 10.72 -8.95 -28.97
C LYS A 118 9.39 -8.21 -28.84
N LEU A 119 9.41 -6.89 -28.65
CA LEU A 119 8.25 -6.04 -28.90
C LEU A 119 7.93 -6.05 -30.40
N GLN A 120 7.28 -7.12 -30.88
CA GLN A 120 6.51 -7.06 -32.12
C GLN A 120 5.40 -6.05 -31.85
N ARG A 121 5.67 -4.78 -32.19
CA ARG A 121 4.61 -3.80 -32.36
C ARG A 121 3.63 -4.46 -33.32
N GLN A 122 2.43 -4.77 -32.85
CA GLN A 122 1.34 -5.11 -33.74
C GLN A 122 0.96 -3.80 -34.43
N ARG A 123 1.78 -3.39 -35.41
CA ARG A 123 1.36 -2.44 -36.42
C ARG A 123 0.09 -3.05 -36.98
N GLY A 124 -0.99 -2.27 -36.91
CA GLY A 124 -2.29 -2.64 -37.42
C GLY A 124 -2.16 -3.37 -38.74
N GLN A 125 -3.00 -4.38 -38.89
CA GLN A 125 -3.30 -4.99 -40.18
C GLN A 125 -3.52 -3.87 -41.20
N CYS A 126 -2.58 -3.70 -42.12
CA CYS A 126 -2.91 -3.29 -43.47
C CYS A 126 -2.45 -4.45 -44.35
N CYS A 127 -3.41 -5.06 -45.02
CA CYS A 127 -3.28 -6.24 -45.84
C CYS A 127 -2.10 -6.14 -46.82
N LYS A 128 -1.42 -7.28 -46.99
CA LYS A 128 -0.52 -7.49 -48.12
C LYS A 128 -1.36 -7.54 -49.40
N SER A 129 -1.27 -6.52 -50.24
CA SER A 129 -1.20 -6.64 -51.71
C SER A 129 -1.48 -5.30 -52.42
N CYS A 130 -0.45 -4.52 -52.69
CA CYS A 130 -0.45 -3.65 -53.88
C CYS A 130 0.90 -3.80 -54.58
N THR A 131 0.93 -4.74 -55.52
CA THR A 131 1.91 -4.79 -56.61
C THR A 131 1.44 -3.82 -57.68
N GLN A 132 2.19 -2.75 -57.97
CA GLN A 132 2.20 -2.01 -59.26
C GLN A 132 3.57 -1.30 -59.28
N ASN A 133 4.59 -1.78 -60.01
CA ASN A 133 4.82 -1.63 -61.45
C ASN A 133 4.57 -0.20 -61.97
N SER A 134 5.63 0.61 -62.07
CA SER A 134 6.22 1.00 -63.36
C SER A 134 7.55 1.71 -63.17
#